data_AF-A0A8T5Q7J3-F1
#
_entry.id   AF-A0A8T5Q7J3-F1
#
_cell.length_a   1.000
_cell.length_b   1.000
_cell.length_c   1.000
_cell.angle_alpha   90.00
_cell.angle_beta   90.00
_cell.angle_gamma   90.00
#
_symmetry.space_group_name_H-M   'P 1'
#
loop_
_entity.id
_entity.type
_entity.pdbx_description
1 polymer ?
#
loop_
_entity_poly.entity_id
_entity_poly.type
_entity_poly.pdbx_seq_one_letter_code
_entity_poly.pdbx_strand_id
1 'polypeptide(L)'
;MIEMKKINQTSYAKTLKWIVGILKKRKIRFNVLGGLAAYAYGSKRTLVDIDLAMKNKDFQKILPDVKDYIVEPPHFSKSENWECYYMELKYNGITIEIGGDEGCKFLNSKTGKWQKLGDGLSKPTIKKVFGLNLPIIPKKDLVAYKKKLMRDFDVIDLKNMN
;
A
#
# COMPACT_ATOMS: atom_id res chain seq x y z
N MET A 1 -12.32 13.11 -21.96
CA MET A 1 -12.76 11.81 -21.39
C MET A 1 -11.51 10.98 -21.16
N ILE A 2 -11.14 10.71 -19.91
CA ILE A 2 -10.01 9.82 -19.62
C ILE A 2 -10.53 8.40 -19.74
N GLU A 3 -9.98 7.64 -20.69
CA GLU A 3 -10.32 6.23 -20.91
C GLU A 3 -9.95 5.43 -19.64
N MET A 4 -10.97 4.92 -18.94
CA MET A 4 -10.77 4.08 -17.77
C MET A 4 -10.25 2.71 -18.22
N LYS A 5 -8.92 2.56 -18.30
CA LYS A 5 -8.31 1.24 -18.55
C LYS A 5 -8.75 0.26 -17.47
N LYS A 6 -9.39 -0.84 -17.90
CA LYS A 6 -9.75 -1.96 -17.02
C LYS A 6 -8.50 -2.46 -16.30
N ILE A 7 -8.60 -2.69 -14.99
CA ILE A 7 -7.53 -3.26 -14.18
C ILE A 7 -7.11 -4.61 -14.79
N ASN A 8 -5.82 -4.80 -15.06
CA ASN A 8 -5.27 -6.10 -15.42
C ASN A 8 -5.22 -6.99 -14.16
N GLN A 9 -6.38 -7.55 -13.80
CA GLN A 9 -6.54 -8.33 -12.58
C GLN A 9 -5.58 -9.52 -12.52
N THR A 10 -5.25 -10.13 -13.67
CA THR A 10 -4.30 -11.25 -13.76
C THR A 10 -2.90 -10.83 -13.29
N SER A 11 -2.41 -9.68 -13.76
CA SER A 11 -1.10 -9.17 -13.37
C SER A 11 -1.04 -8.81 -11.88
N TYR A 12 -2.09 -8.16 -11.35
CA TYR A 12 -2.19 -7.86 -9.92
C TYR A 12 -2.28 -9.13 -9.07
N ALA A 13 -3.07 -10.12 -9.48
CA ALA A 13 -3.19 -11.40 -8.78
C ALA A 13 -1.85 -12.13 -8.71
N LYS A 14 -1.12 -12.20 -9.83
CA LYS A 14 0.21 -12.82 -9.90
C LYS A 14 1.21 -12.10 -9.00
N THR A 15 1.23 -10.77 -9.05
CA THR A 15 2.10 -9.91 -8.25
C THR A 15 1.83 -10.07 -6.76
N LEU A 16 0.56 -10.01 -6.35
CA LEU A 16 0.16 -10.22 -4.96
C LEU A 16 0.51 -11.63 -4.49
N LYS A 17 0.26 -12.67 -5.29
CA LYS A 17 0.62 -14.04 -4.94
C LYS A 17 2.12 -14.18 -4.67
N TRP A 18 2.95 -13.52 -5.49
CA TRP A 18 4.40 -13.52 -5.33
C TRP A 18 4.83 -12.84 -4.02
N ILE A 19 4.51 -11.55 -3.83
CA ILE A 19 4.99 -10.81 -2.65
C ILE A 19 4.38 -11.32 -1.34
N VAL A 20 3.09 -11.66 -1.33
CA VAL A 20 2.44 -12.25 -0.15
C VAL A 20 3.01 -13.63 0.17
N GLY A 21 3.40 -14.41 -0.85
CA GLY A 21 4.09 -15.68 -0.67
C GLY A 21 5.42 -15.51 0.08
N ILE A 22 6.22 -14.51 -0.31
CA ILE A 22 7.48 -14.17 0.36
C ILE A 22 7.24 -13.76 1.82
N LEU A 23 6.31 -12.83 2.05
CA LEU A 23 6.01 -12.34 3.40
C LEU A 23 5.51 -13.46 4.31
N LYS A 24 4.66 -14.36 3.80
CA LYS A 24 4.19 -15.54 4.55
C LYS A 24 5.30 -16.54 4.83
N LYS A 25 6.14 -16.88 3.83
CA LYS A 25 7.30 -17.76 3.99
C LYS A 25 8.24 -17.26 5.09
N ARG A 26 8.44 -15.94 5.16
CA ARG A 26 9.28 -15.27 6.17
C ARG A 26 8.56 -14.97 7.49
N LYS A 27 7.28 -15.33 7.63
CA LYS A 27 6.42 -15.05 8.79
C LYS A 27 6.33 -13.55 9.14
N ILE A 28 6.37 -12.70 8.13
CA ILE A 28 6.29 -11.25 8.27
C ILE A 28 4.84 -10.81 8.32
N ARG A 29 4.50 -10.03 9.33
CA ARG A 29 3.19 -9.36 9.41
C ARG A 29 3.19 -8.15 8.50
N PHE A 30 2.12 -7.99 7.75
CA PHE A 30 1.93 -6.86 6.87
C PHE A 30 0.46 -6.47 6.81
N ASN A 31 0.19 -5.23 6.40
CA ASN A 31 -1.13 -4.76 6.00
C ASN A 31 -1.06 -4.22 4.57
N VAL A 32 -2.18 -4.28 3.87
CA VAL A 32 -2.41 -3.61 2.58
C VAL A 32 -3.04 -2.24 2.84
N LEU A 33 -2.50 -1.21 2.18
CA LEU A 33 -2.93 0.19 2.30
C LEU A 33 -3.35 0.75 0.92
N GLY A 34 -3.42 2.09 0.84
CA GLY A 34 -3.63 2.88 -0.36
C GLY A 34 -4.74 2.40 -1.30
N GLY A 35 -4.43 2.32 -2.59
CA GLY A 35 -5.43 2.08 -3.63
C GLY A 35 -6.03 0.68 -3.58
N LEU A 36 -5.20 -0.34 -3.32
CA LEU A 36 -5.66 -1.72 -3.23
C LEU A 36 -6.57 -1.94 -2.02
N ALA A 37 -6.29 -1.28 -0.89
CA ALA A 37 -7.20 -1.29 0.26
C ALA A 37 -8.53 -0.61 -0.09
N ALA A 38 -8.50 0.52 -0.80
CA ALA A 38 -9.73 1.18 -1.25
C ALA A 38 -10.55 0.29 -2.21
N TYR A 39 -9.88 -0.44 -3.09
CA TYR A 39 -10.51 -1.42 -3.96
C TYR A 39 -11.22 -2.54 -3.17
N ALA A 40 -10.58 -3.03 -2.11
CA ALA A 40 -11.18 -4.03 -1.21
C ALA A 40 -12.44 -3.51 -0.47
N TYR A 41 -12.60 -2.18 -0.39
CA TYR A 41 -13.74 -1.52 0.23
C TYR A 41 -14.74 -0.90 -0.75
N GLY A 42 -14.60 -1.15 -2.06
CA GLY A 42 -15.61 -0.80 -3.06
C GLY A 42 -15.12 0.10 -4.20
N SER A 43 -13.98 0.79 -4.03
CA SER A 43 -13.45 1.66 -5.09
C SER A 43 -13.12 0.86 -6.37
N LYS A 44 -13.60 1.31 -7.53
CA LYS A 44 -13.39 0.63 -8.83
C LYS A 44 -12.49 1.40 -9.78
N ARG A 45 -11.79 2.44 -9.29
CA ARG A 45 -10.77 3.11 -10.09
C ARG A 45 -9.64 2.16 -10.44
N THR A 46 -8.94 2.45 -11.53
CA THR A 46 -7.72 1.75 -11.90
C THR A 46 -6.68 1.86 -10.77
N LEU A 47 -6.05 0.73 -10.46
CA LEU A 47 -4.91 0.67 -9.53
C LEU A 47 -3.65 1.14 -10.25
N VAL A 48 -2.73 1.75 -9.51
CA VAL A 48 -1.44 2.24 -10.03
C VAL A 48 -0.28 1.44 -9.45
N ASP A 49 -0.44 0.93 -8.24
CA ASP A 49 0.56 0.25 -7.42
C ASP A 49 -0.10 -0.76 -6.45
N ILE A 50 0.74 -1.38 -5.61
CA ILE A 50 0.35 -2.14 -4.43
C ILE A 50 1.07 -1.55 -3.23
N ASP A 51 0.32 -0.92 -2.32
CA ASP A 51 0.86 -0.40 -1.06
C ASP A 51 0.82 -1.44 0.06
N LEU A 52 1.96 -1.74 0.67
CA LEU A 52 2.09 -2.59 1.85
C LEU A 52 2.75 -1.82 3.00
N ALA A 53 2.38 -2.16 4.24
CA ALA A 53 3.14 -1.77 5.43
C ALA A 53 3.65 -3.03 6.12
N MET A 54 4.90 -3.00 6.60
CA MET A 54 5.49 -4.04 7.45
C MET A 54 6.46 -3.43 8.45
N LYS A 55 6.98 -4.23 9.37
CA LYS A 55 7.90 -3.70 10.38
C LYS A 55 9.22 -3.23 9.79
N ASN A 56 9.77 -2.11 10.25
CA ASN A 56 11.08 -1.62 9.79
C ASN A 56 12.17 -2.71 9.92
N LYS A 57 12.15 -3.45 11.03
CA LYS A 57 13.09 -4.56 11.28
C LYS A 57 12.97 -5.76 10.33
N ASP A 58 11.87 -5.86 9.58
CA ASP A 58 11.59 -6.99 8.69
C ASP A 58 12.06 -6.76 7.24
N PHE A 59 12.45 -5.54 6.86
CA PHE A 59 12.94 -5.22 5.50
C PHE A 59 14.13 -6.09 5.08
N GLN A 60 15.13 -6.22 5.94
CA GLN A 60 16.33 -7.02 5.66
C GLN A 60 16.00 -8.50 5.40
N LYS A 61 14.88 -9.01 5.94
CA LYS A 61 14.50 -10.42 5.81
C LYS A 61 14.02 -10.78 4.42
N ILE A 62 13.47 -9.82 3.66
CA ILE A 62 12.93 -10.09 2.32
C ILE A 62 13.93 -9.82 1.20
N LEU A 63 15.00 -9.05 1.45
CA LEU A 63 15.98 -8.68 0.42
C LEU A 63 16.51 -9.86 -0.39
N PRO A 64 16.85 -11.02 0.20
CA PRO A 64 17.33 -12.15 -0.60
C PRO A 64 16.29 -12.71 -1.58
N ASP A 65 14.99 -12.59 -1.28
CA ASP A 65 13.90 -13.08 -2.14
C ASP A 65 13.46 -12.05 -3.21
N VAL A 66 13.79 -10.76 -3.03
CA VAL A 66 13.30 -9.66 -3.91
C VAL A 66 14.39 -8.90 -4.65
N LYS A 67 15.68 -9.21 -4.41
CA LYS A 67 16.83 -8.44 -4.92
C LYS A 67 16.77 -8.06 -6.41
N ASP A 68 16.30 -8.97 -7.26
CA ASP A 68 16.28 -8.77 -8.72
C ASP A 68 15.11 -7.87 -9.19
N TYR A 69 14.23 -7.48 -8.26
CA TYR A 69 13.04 -6.66 -8.50
C TYR A 69 13.09 -5.32 -7.77
N ILE A 70 14.18 -5.01 -7.07
CA ILE A 70 14.35 -3.75 -6.34
C ILE A 70 14.48 -2.61 -7.36
N VAL A 71 13.59 -1.63 -7.24
CA VAL A 71 13.71 -0.32 -7.93
C VAL A 71 14.40 0.66 -6.99
N GLU A 72 13.93 0.73 -5.74
CA GLU A 72 14.55 1.51 -4.69
C GLU A 72 14.82 0.62 -3.47
N PRO A 73 16.09 0.50 -3.01
CA PRO A 73 16.41 -0.31 -1.84
C PRO A 73 15.83 0.32 -0.56
N PRO A 74 15.75 -0.43 0.56
CA PRO A 74 15.25 0.11 1.82
C PRO A 74 16.05 1.35 2.27
N HIS A 75 15.38 2.47 2.42
CA HIS A 75 15.96 3.72 2.90
C HIS A 75 14.89 4.61 3.54
N PHE A 76 15.30 5.69 4.21
CA PHE A 76 14.36 6.71 4.65
C PHE A 76 14.07 7.66 3.48
N SER A 77 12.80 7.73 3.06
CA SER A 77 12.35 8.56 1.95
C SER A 77 11.42 9.67 2.43
N LYS A 78 11.52 10.84 1.79
CA LYS A 78 10.61 11.96 1.97
C LYS A 78 10.22 12.52 0.60
N SER A 79 8.97 12.30 0.21
CA SER A 79 8.34 12.83 -0.99
C SER A 79 7.46 14.03 -0.65
N GLU A 80 6.74 14.55 -1.65
CA GLU A 80 5.74 15.61 -1.47
C GLU A 80 4.67 15.26 -0.43
N ASN A 81 4.25 13.99 -0.40
CA ASN A 81 3.10 13.55 0.38
C ASN A 81 3.43 12.60 1.53
N TRP A 82 4.61 11.96 1.50
CA TRP A 82 4.98 10.88 2.43
C TRP A 82 6.41 11.04 2.98
N GLU A 83 6.60 10.68 4.25
CA GLU A 83 7.90 10.64 4.93
C GLU A 83 7.95 9.32 5.70
N CYS A 84 8.73 8.33 5.25
CA CYS A 84 8.66 6.95 5.76
C CYS A 84 9.94 6.17 5.46
N TYR A 85 10.22 5.13 6.24
CA TYR A 85 11.16 4.10 5.80
C TYR A 85 10.50 3.28 4.70
N TYR A 86 11.14 3.17 3.55
CA TYR A 86 10.49 2.84 2.29
C TYR A 86 11.38 1.93 1.44
N MET A 87 10.74 1.08 0.63
CA MET A 87 11.37 0.42 -0.51
C MET A 87 10.36 0.28 -1.65
N GLU A 88 10.89 0.25 -2.87
CA GLU A 88 10.10 0.02 -4.07
C GLU A 88 10.56 -1.25 -4.79
N LEU A 89 9.59 -2.06 -5.20
CA LEU A 89 9.81 -3.21 -6.07
C LEU A 89 8.99 -3.06 -7.35
N LYS A 90 9.47 -3.67 -8.44
CA LYS A 90 8.70 -3.81 -9.68
C LYS A 90 8.65 -5.25 -10.11
N TYR A 91 7.46 -5.83 -10.12
CA TYR A 91 7.24 -7.23 -10.51
C TYR A 91 6.08 -7.33 -11.48
N ASN A 92 6.28 -8.05 -12.59
CA ASN A 92 5.24 -8.27 -13.60
C ASN A 92 4.59 -6.95 -14.10
N GLY A 93 5.40 -5.90 -14.22
CA GLY A 93 4.97 -4.55 -14.65
C GLY A 93 4.20 -3.75 -13.60
N ILE A 94 4.03 -4.26 -12.39
CA ILE A 94 3.32 -3.60 -11.28
C ILE A 94 4.34 -3.11 -10.25
N THR A 95 4.20 -1.85 -9.85
CA THR A 95 4.94 -1.26 -8.72
C THR A 95 4.37 -1.75 -7.41
N ILE A 96 5.24 -2.13 -6.48
CA ILE A 96 4.91 -2.47 -5.10
C ILE A 96 5.70 -1.53 -4.20
N GLU A 97 4.97 -0.76 -3.41
CA GLU A 97 5.52 0.17 -2.44
C GLU A 97 5.40 -0.46 -1.05
N ILE A 98 6.51 -0.52 -0.30
CA ILE A 98 6.51 -1.08 1.05
C ILE A 98 7.01 -0.05 2.04
N GLY A 99 6.11 0.41 2.90
CA GLY A 99 6.37 1.34 3.99
C GLY A 99 6.66 0.63 5.32
N GLY A 100 7.46 1.28 6.16
CA GLY A 100 7.71 0.91 7.54
C GLY A 100 6.51 1.17 8.47
N ASP A 101 6.51 0.53 9.63
CA ASP A 101 5.54 0.78 10.72
C ASP A 101 5.95 1.96 11.60
N GLU A 102 7.26 2.26 11.66
CA GLU A 102 7.80 3.26 12.56
C GLU A 102 8.06 4.58 11.85
N GLY A 103 7.53 5.66 12.44
CA GLY A 103 7.89 7.03 12.08
C GLY A 103 7.24 7.56 10.80
N CYS A 104 6.41 6.77 10.12
CA CYS A 104 5.82 7.19 8.85
C CYS A 104 4.79 8.31 9.05
N LYS A 105 4.95 9.36 8.25
CA LYS A 105 4.10 10.55 8.23
C LYS A 105 3.59 10.79 6.82
N PHE A 106 2.47 11.51 6.77
CA PHE A 106 1.92 12.02 5.53
C PHE A 106 1.58 13.50 5.67
N LEU A 107 1.60 14.24 4.56
CA LEU A 107 1.26 15.65 4.55
C LEU A 107 -0.26 15.83 4.62
N ASN A 108 -0.76 16.53 5.64
CA ASN A 108 -2.18 16.89 5.70
C ASN A 108 -2.43 18.10 4.80
N SER A 109 -3.09 17.87 3.66
CA SER A 109 -3.45 18.90 2.67
C SER A 109 -4.21 20.10 3.24
N LYS A 110 -5.00 19.91 4.31
CA LYS A 110 -5.80 20.99 4.91
C LYS A 110 -4.98 21.91 5.78
N THR A 111 -3.91 21.41 6.39
CA THR A 111 -3.12 22.16 7.38
C THR A 111 -1.69 22.44 6.93
N GLY A 112 -1.21 21.79 5.85
CA GLY A 112 0.17 21.83 5.41
C GLY A 112 1.17 21.19 6.38
N LYS A 113 0.69 20.42 7.37
CA LYS A 113 1.53 19.81 8.42
C LYS A 113 1.67 18.31 8.23
N TRP A 114 2.88 17.80 8.47
CA TRP A 114 3.16 16.37 8.54
C TRP A 114 2.46 15.73 9.74
N GLN A 115 1.71 14.67 9.51
CA GLN A 115 0.99 13.91 10.53
C GLN A 115 1.43 12.45 10.53
N LYS A 116 1.60 11.87 11.72
CA LYS A 116 1.89 10.43 11.85
C LYS A 116 0.73 9.60 11.29
N LEU A 117 1.04 8.57 10.52
CA LEU A 117 0.05 7.60 10.04
C LEU A 117 -0.50 6.72 11.18
N GLY A 118 0.31 6.50 12.21
CA GLY A 118 0.11 5.43 13.20
C GLY A 118 1.18 4.37 13.02
N ASP A 119 0.95 3.15 13.51
CA ASP A 119 1.88 2.03 13.35
C ASP A 119 1.75 1.31 11.98
N GLY A 120 0.85 1.73 11.09
CA GLY A 120 0.59 1.08 9.79
C GLY A 120 0.10 -0.39 9.87
N LEU A 121 0.12 -0.98 11.06
CA LEU A 121 -0.06 -2.41 11.36
C LEU A 121 -1.18 -2.66 12.37
N SER A 122 -2.08 -1.68 12.52
CA SER A 122 -3.38 -1.84 13.20
C SER A 122 -4.08 -3.15 12.83
N LYS A 123 -4.89 -3.67 13.77
CA LYS A 123 -5.60 -4.96 13.61
C LYS A 123 -6.36 -5.00 12.27
N PRO A 124 -5.94 -5.83 11.30
CA PRO A 124 -6.48 -5.75 9.95
C PRO A 124 -7.89 -6.31 9.84
N THR A 125 -8.57 -5.90 8.77
CA THR A 125 -9.76 -6.59 8.25
C THR A 125 -9.32 -7.55 7.16
N ILE A 126 -9.65 -8.84 7.29
CA ILE A 126 -9.37 -9.79 6.21
C ILE A 126 -10.41 -9.61 5.09
N LYS A 127 -9.94 -9.37 3.87
CA LYS A 127 -10.79 -9.27 2.66
C LYS A 127 -10.23 -10.13 1.54
N LYS A 128 -11.13 -10.65 0.70
CA LYS A 128 -10.76 -11.39 -0.51
C LYS A 128 -10.55 -10.40 -1.67
N VAL A 129 -9.34 -10.33 -2.20
CA VAL A 129 -8.98 -9.46 -3.33
C VAL A 129 -8.21 -10.29 -4.35
N PHE A 130 -8.66 -10.29 -5.60
CA PHE A 130 -8.07 -11.10 -6.69
C PHE A 130 -7.79 -12.57 -6.31
N GLY A 131 -8.71 -13.18 -5.55
CA GLY A 131 -8.62 -14.57 -5.10
C GLY A 131 -7.80 -14.81 -3.83
N LEU A 132 -7.15 -13.79 -3.26
CA LEU A 132 -6.31 -13.89 -2.05
C LEU A 132 -7.02 -13.30 -0.83
N ASN A 133 -6.89 -13.95 0.32
CA ASN A 133 -7.26 -13.36 1.61
C ASN A 133 -6.12 -12.46 2.09
N LEU A 134 -6.36 -11.15 2.12
CA LEU A 134 -5.35 -10.14 2.45
C LEU A 134 -5.70 -9.40 3.75
N PRO A 135 -4.71 -9.07 4.59
CA PRO A 135 -4.87 -8.18 5.73
C PRO A 135 -4.99 -6.74 5.23
N ILE A 136 -6.19 -6.18 5.20
CA ILE A 136 -6.43 -4.80 4.79
C ILE A 136 -6.45 -3.90 6.02
N ILE A 137 -5.83 -2.72 5.94
CA ILE A 137 -5.98 -1.67 6.97
C ILE A 137 -7.47 -1.43 7.27
N PRO A 138 -7.90 -1.22 8.53
CA PRO A 138 -9.31 -0.96 8.83
C PRO A 138 -9.88 0.21 8.01
N LYS A 139 -11.11 0.04 7.50
CA LYS A 139 -11.81 1.05 6.69
C LYS A 139 -11.82 2.43 7.34
N LYS A 140 -12.03 2.50 8.66
CA LYS A 140 -12.04 3.77 9.41
C LYS A 140 -10.69 4.50 9.31
N ASP A 141 -9.58 3.77 9.37
CA ASP A 141 -8.24 4.33 9.39
C ASP A 141 -7.83 4.75 7.98
N LEU A 142 -8.20 3.93 6.98
CA LEU A 142 -8.09 4.25 5.56
C LEU A 142 -8.81 5.56 5.21
N VAL A 143 -10.08 5.69 5.61
CA VAL A 143 -10.88 6.90 5.40
C VAL A 143 -10.27 8.09 6.14
N ALA A 144 -9.79 7.89 7.38
CA ALA A 144 -9.23 8.95 8.20
C ALA A 144 -7.99 9.59 7.56
N TYR A 145 -7.03 8.80 7.07
CA TYR A 145 -5.84 9.38 6.45
C TYR A 145 -6.13 9.92 5.05
N LYS A 146 -6.99 9.26 4.24
CA LYS A 146 -7.38 9.75 2.91
C LYS A 146 -8.09 11.11 2.96
N LYS A 147 -8.95 11.34 3.97
CA LYS A 147 -9.61 12.64 4.23
C LYS A 147 -8.64 13.79 4.55
N LYS A 148 -7.39 13.46 4.87
CA LYS A 148 -6.34 14.43 5.19
C LYS A 148 -5.34 14.58 4.04
N LEU A 149 -5.03 13.49 3.31
CA LEU A 149 -4.21 13.55 2.10
C LEU A 149 -4.91 14.29 0.96
N MET A 150 -6.16 13.93 0.65
CA MET A 150 -6.99 14.59 -0.37
C MET A 150 -6.34 14.73 -1.76
N ARG A 151 -5.45 13.80 -2.16
CA ARG A 151 -4.99 13.72 -3.56
C ARG A 151 -6.16 13.32 -4.47
N ASP A 152 -6.04 13.54 -5.78
CA ASP A 152 -7.11 13.22 -6.74
C ASP A 152 -7.65 11.79 -6.59
N PHE A 153 -6.76 10.81 -6.45
CA PHE A 153 -7.15 9.42 -6.22
C PHE A 153 -7.83 9.18 -4.87
N ASP A 154 -7.45 9.93 -3.82
CA ASP A 154 -8.08 9.82 -2.51
C ASP A 154 -9.51 10.34 -2.53
N VAL A 155 -9.79 11.43 -3.27
CA VAL A 155 -11.14 11.96 -3.46
C VAL A 155 -12.03 10.95 -4.18
N ILE A 156 -11.52 10.29 -5.23
CA ILE A 156 -12.25 9.24 -5.95
C ILE A 156 -12.51 8.04 -5.03
N ASP A 157 -11.51 7.59 -4.27
CA ASP A 157 -11.66 6.47 -3.34
C ASP A 157 -12.73 6.77 -2.28
N LEU A 158 -12.67 7.95 -1.65
CA LEU A 158 -13.61 8.35 -0.60
C LEU A 158 -15.06 8.39 -1.08
N LYS A 159 -15.32 8.72 -2.35
CA LYS A 159 -16.67 8.70 -2.93
C LYS A 159 -17.19 7.28 -3.18
N ASN A 160 -16.30 6.32 -3.43
CA ASN A 160 -16.65 4.97 -3.89
C ASN A 160 -16.51 3.88 -2.81
N MET A 161 -15.98 4.22 -1.63
CA MET A 161 -15.86 3.31 -0.49
C MET A 161 -17.05 3.41 0.48
N ASN A 162 -18.23 3.88 0.06
CA ASN A 162 -19.39 3.99 0.96
C ASN A 162 -19.88 2.62 1.43
#